data_AF-G7EEU2-F1
#
_entry.id   AF-G7EEU2-F1
#
_cell.length_a   1.000
_cell.length_b   1.000
_cell.length_c   1.000
_cell.angle_alpha   90.00
_cell.angle_beta   90.00
_cell.angle_gamma   90.00
#
_symmetry.space_group_name_H-M   'P 1'
#
loop_
_entity.id
_entity.type
_entity.pdbx_description
1 polymer ?
#
loop_
_entity_poly.entity_id
_entity_poly.type
_entity_poly.pdbx_seq_one_letter_code
_entity_poly.pdbx_strand_id
1 'polypeptide(L)'
;MANDAPYKQELLTQFAPFIDTIKERGYVPLNTYSQSGKSEKRGPLGFNAALLPLLADEGNNKLVMAIQQKLMIDKSFTQTRYYDSVLHLFGESAVNKRFKITADGTLQPTWSTECR
;
A
#
# COMPACT_ATOMS: atom_id res chain seq x y z
N MET A 1 -9.31 -2.93 -2.51
CA MET A 1 -10.41 -2.85 -3.53
C MET A 1 -11.57 -3.74 -3.09
N ALA A 2 -12.77 -3.56 -3.66
CA ALA A 2 -13.89 -4.47 -3.41
C ALA A 2 -13.52 -5.93 -3.72
N ASN A 3 -14.00 -6.88 -2.92
CA ASN A 3 -13.60 -8.29 -3.04
C ASN A 3 -14.18 -8.97 -4.28
N ASP A 4 -15.29 -8.45 -4.77
CA ASP A 4 -16.03 -8.83 -5.96
C ASP A 4 -15.58 -8.07 -7.22
N ALA A 5 -14.53 -7.24 -7.13
CA ALA A 5 -13.98 -6.57 -8.30
C ALA A 5 -13.41 -7.60 -9.30
N PRO A 6 -13.74 -7.49 -10.60
CA PRO A 6 -13.20 -8.39 -11.61
C PRO A 6 -11.67 -8.27 -11.64
N TYR A 7 -10.98 -9.40 -11.79
CA TYR A 7 -9.51 -9.51 -11.85
C TYR A 7 -8.74 -9.28 -10.55
N LYS A 8 -9.39 -9.02 -9.41
CA LYS A 8 -8.66 -8.78 -8.14
C LYS A 8 -7.77 -9.97 -7.78
N GLN A 9 -8.29 -11.19 -7.85
CA GLN A 9 -7.53 -12.39 -7.45
C GLN A 9 -6.38 -12.70 -8.41
N GLU A 10 -6.60 -12.53 -9.70
CA GLU A 10 -5.61 -12.70 -10.75
C GLU A 10 -4.46 -11.70 -10.58
N LEU A 11 -4.79 -10.43 -10.28
CA LEU A 11 -3.77 -9.40 -10.00
C LEU A 11 -3.00 -9.70 -8.72
N LEU A 12 -3.66 -10.08 -7.63
CA LEU A 12 -2.98 -10.48 -6.38
C LEU A 12 -1.98 -11.63 -6.65
N THR A 13 -2.41 -12.64 -7.40
CA THR A 13 -1.55 -13.77 -7.78
C THR A 13 -0.36 -13.32 -8.62
N GLN A 14 -0.59 -12.41 -9.58
CA GLN A 14 0.47 -11.87 -10.44
C GLN A 14 1.52 -11.06 -9.65
N PHE A 15 1.11 -10.39 -8.57
CA PHE A 15 2.00 -9.58 -7.73
C PHE A 15 2.68 -10.36 -6.59
N ALA A 16 2.28 -11.60 -6.33
CA ALA A 16 2.86 -12.42 -5.26
C ALA A 16 4.41 -12.51 -5.29
N PRO A 17 5.09 -12.69 -6.44
CA PRO A 17 6.55 -12.74 -6.48
C PRO A 17 7.23 -11.45 -6.02
N PHE A 18 6.57 -10.30 -6.24
CA PHE A 18 7.07 -9.02 -5.76
C PHE A 18 6.95 -8.91 -4.24
N ILE A 19 5.86 -9.42 -3.65
CA ILE A 19 5.69 -9.47 -2.21
C ILE A 19 6.73 -10.39 -1.56
N ASP A 20 7.00 -11.55 -2.14
CA ASP A 20 8.03 -12.47 -1.64
C ASP A 20 9.41 -11.82 -1.65
N THR A 21 9.75 -11.09 -2.71
CA THR A 21 10.99 -10.30 -2.77
C THR A 21 11.09 -9.28 -1.63
N ILE A 22 9.98 -8.64 -1.26
CA ILE A 22 9.95 -7.68 -0.14
C ILE A 22 10.11 -8.39 1.19
N LYS A 23 9.47 -9.54 1.37
CA LYS A 23 9.60 -10.38 2.59
C LYS A 23 11.04 -10.83 2.78
N GLU A 24 11.69 -11.31 1.73
CA GLU A 24 13.09 -11.75 1.75
C GLU A 24 14.07 -10.61 2.07
N ARG A 25 13.87 -9.44 1.47
CA ARG A 25 14.77 -8.28 1.65
C ARG A 25 14.51 -7.49 2.92
N GLY A 26 13.29 -7.57 3.46
CA GLY A 26 12.82 -6.77 4.60
C GLY A 26 12.59 -5.28 4.29
N TYR A 27 12.59 -4.89 3.01
CA TYR A 27 12.30 -3.53 2.55
C TYR A 27 11.76 -3.53 1.12
N VAL A 28 11.00 -2.48 0.77
CA VAL A 28 10.51 -2.28 -0.60
C VAL A 28 11.63 -1.76 -1.49
N PRO A 29 11.90 -2.38 -2.65
CA PRO A 29 12.97 -1.93 -3.53
C PRO A 29 12.62 -0.61 -4.23
N LEU A 30 13.65 0.15 -4.61
CA LEU A 30 13.45 1.39 -5.39
C LEU A 30 13.10 1.05 -6.84
N ASN A 31 13.80 0.08 -7.42
CA ASN A 31 13.64 -0.34 -8.80
C ASN A 31 13.31 -1.83 -8.85
N THR A 32 12.37 -2.21 -9.70
CA THR A 32 12.12 -3.61 -10.08
C THR A 32 11.94 -3.68 -11.60
N TYR A 33 12.74 -4.51 -12.25
CA TYR A 33 12.71 -4.69 -13.70
C TYR A 33 11.62 -5.71 -14.05
N SER A 34 10.55 -5.26 -14.70
CA SER A 34 9.36 -6.09 -14.97
C SER A 34 9.63 -7.35 -15.80
N GLN A 35 10.62 -7.32 -16.70
CA GLN A 35 10.96 -8.46 -17.55
C GLN A 35 11.79 -9.53 -16.83
N SER A 36 12.70 -9.12 -15.93
CA SER A 36 13.65 -10.05 -15.28
C SER A 36 13.31 -10.34 -13.82
N GLY A 37 12.40 -9.58 -13.21
CA GLY A 37 12.12 -9.64 -11.77
C GLY A 37 13.24 -9.12 -10.88
N LYS A 38 14.37 -8.65 -11.46
CA LYS A 38 15.49 -8.12 -10.68
C LYS A 38 15.05 -6.86 -9.93
N SER A 39 15.33 -6.80 -8.63
CA SER A 39 15.06 -5.62 -7.80
C SER A 39 16.35 -5.00 -7.25
N GLU A 40 16.40 -3.68 -7.14
CA GLU A 40 17.60 -2.94 -6.73
C GLU A 40 17.28 -1.75 -5.83
N LYS A 41 18.25 -1.43 -4.96
CA LYS A 41 18.25 -0.32 -4.00
C LYS A 41 17.07 -0.37 -3.03
N ARG A 42 17.15 0.42 -1.95
CA ARG A 42 16.05 0.57 -0.99
C ARG A 42 15.16 1.74 -1.41
N GLY A 43 13.86 1.48 -1.53
CA GLY A 43 12.85 2.49 -1.83
C GLY A 43 12.59 3.43 -0.64
N PRO A 44 11.99 4.59 -0.90
CA PRO A 44 11.66 5.54 0.14
C PRO A 44 10.47 5.08 1.00
N LEU A 45 10.23 5.77 2.12
CA LEU A 45 9.16 5.41 3.05
C LEU A 45 7.77 5.42 2.42
N GLY A 46 7.51 6.30 1.45
CA GLY A 46 6.22 6.35 0.74
C GLY A 46 5.89 5.05 0.01
N PHE A 47 6.89 4.32 -0.49
CA PHE A 47 6.68 3.03 -1.16
C PHE A 47 6.16 1.98 -0.18
N ASN A 48 6.67 1.98 1.06
CA ASN A 48 6.18 1.08 2.10
C ASN A 48 4.69 1.36 2.36
N ALA A 49 4.31 2.63 2.43
CA ALA A 49 2.92 3.01 2.66
C ALA A 49 2.01 2.62 1.49
N ALA A 50 2.46 2.81 0.25
CA ALA A 50 1.70 2.45 -0.95
C ALA A 50 1.34 0.96 -1.02
N LEU A 51 2.16 0.07 -0.44
CA LEU A 51 1.93 -1.37 -0.43
C LEU A 51 1.04 -1.87 0.70
N LEU A 52 0.70 -1.03 1.67
CA LEU A 52 -0.15 -1.40 2.80
C LEU A 52 -1.47 -2.08 2.37
N PRO A 53 -2.22 -1.58 1.36
CA PRO A 53 -3.48 -2.21 0.96
C PRO A 53 -3.29 -3.60 0.36
N LEU A 54 -2.24 -3.79 -0.44
CA LEU A 54 -1.92 -5.08 -1.06
C LEU A 54 -1.53 -6.12 0.00
N LEU A 55 -0.66 -5.73 0.94
CA LEU A 55 -0.24 -6.60 2.05
C LEU A 55 -1.41 -6.96 2.99
N ALA A 56 -2.36 -6.04 3.18
CA ALA A 56 -3.57 -6.30 3.95
C ALA A 56 -4.50 -7.30 3.25
N ASP A 57 -4.67 -7.19 1.92
CA ASP A 57 -5.46 -8.13 1.12
C ASP A 57 -4.85 -9.55 1.10
N GLU A 58 -3.52 -9.69 1.14
CA GLU A 58 -2.83 -10.98 1.28
C GLU A 58 -2.83 -11.56 2.71
N GLY A 59 -3.38 -10.86 3.70
CA GLY A 59 -3.39 -11.31 5.10
C GLY A 59 -2.05 -11.17 5.83
N ASN A 60 -1.10 -10.40 5.30
CA ASN A 60 0.22 -10.16 5.90
C ASN A 60 0.15 -9.12 7.05
N ASN A 61 -0.77 -9.29 8.00
CA ASN A 61 -1.08 -8.31 9.05
C ASN A 61 0.14 -7.89 9.88
N LYS A 62 1.09 -8.81 10.15
CA LYS A 62 2.33 -8.49 10.87
C LYS A 62 3.19 -7.48 10.14
N LEU A 63 3.33 -7.61 8.81
CA LEU A 63 4.11 -6.69 7.99
C LEU A 63 3.41 -5.34 7.86
N VAL A 64 2.09 -5.34 7.70
CA VAL A 64 1.26 -4.12 7.70
C VAL A 64 1.49 -3.34 9.00
N MET A 65 1.39 -4.00 10.16
CA MET A 65 1.62 -3.36 11.46
C MET A 65 3.06 -2.82 11.60
N ALA A 66 4.07 -3.59 11.19
CA ALA A 66 5.46 -3.17 11.25
C ALA A 66 5.74 -1.93 10.37
N ILE A 67 5.13 -1.86 9.18
CA ILE A 67 5.23 -0.70 8.29
C ILE A 67 4.51 0.50 8.89
N GLN A 68 3.29 0.32 9.41
CA GLN A 68 2.53 1.39 10.06
C GLN A 68 3.29 1.98 11.25
N GLN A 69 3.88 1.14 12.10
CA GLN A 69 4.70 1.60 13.23
C GLN A 69 5.90 2.45 12.75
N LYS A 70 6.61 2.02 11.71
CA LYS A 70 7.72 2.81 11.13
C LYS A 70 7.24 4.17 10.60
N LEU A 71 6.10 4.21 9.91
CA LEU A 71 5.52 5.45 9.38
C LEU A 71 4.99 6.38 10.49
N MET A 72 4.61 5.85 11.65
CA MET A 72 4.21 6.66 12.80
C MET A 72 5.39 7.35 13.49
N ILE A 73 6.55 6.69 13.53
CA ILE A 73 7.77 7.20 14.19
C ILE A 73 8.40 8.32 13.37
N ASP A 74 8.47 8.16 12.04
CA ASP A 74 9.06 9.16 11.15
C ASP A 74 8.02 9.73 10.19
N LYS A 75 7.41 10.86 10.56
CA LYS A 75 6.49 11.63 9.71
C LYS A 75 7.16 12.82 9.02
N SER A 76 8.48 13.00 9.16
CA SER A 76 9.19 14.16 8.62
C SER A 76 9.06 14.28 7.09
N PHE A 77 8.93 13.14 6.42
CA PHE A 77 8.70 13.09 4.97
C PHE A 77 7.38 13.77 4.55
N THR A 78 6.37 13.81 5.42
CA THR A 78 5.05 14.37 5.08
C THR A 78 5.10 15.87 4.74
N GLN A 79 6.07 16.60 5.29
CA GLN A 79 6.20 18.06 5.12
C GLN A 79 7.20 18.45 4.02
N THR A 80 8.15 17.59 3.70
CA THR A 80 9.32 17.92 2.86
C THR A 80 9.33 17.15 1.54
N ARG A 81 8.60 16.02 1.45
CA ARG A 81 8.68 15.08 0.34
C ARG A 81 7.28 14.76 -0.20
N TYR A 82 6.77 15.69 -1.02
CA TYR A 82 5.43 15.62 -1.61
C TYR A 82 5.01 14.22 -2.08
N TYR A 83 5.85 13.56 -2.88
CA TYR A 83 5.51 12.26 -3.46
C TYR A 83 5.30 11.17 -2.39
N ASP A 84 6.17 11.12 -1.38
CA ASP A 84 6.02 10.18 -0.27
C ASP A 84 4.79 10.51 0.59
N SER A 85 4.50 11.79 0.78
CA SER A 85 3.30 12.25 1.50
C SER A 85 2.02 11.77 0.82
N VAL A 86 1.93 11.88 -0.51
CA VAL A 86 0.75 11.43 -1.27
C VAL A 86 0.59 9.91 -1.22
N LEU A 87 1.67 9.16 -1.41
CA LEU A 87 1.64 7.69 -1.30
C LEU A 87 1.22 7.23 0.10
N HIS A 88 1.73 7.91 1.13
CA HIS A 88 1.34 7.65 2.51
C HIS A 88 -0.14 7.92 2.75
N LEU A 89 -0.65 9.06 2.28
CA LEU A 89 -2.07 9.41 2.39
C LEU A 89 -2.96 8.32 1.78
N PHE A 90 -2.67 7.85 0.57
CA PHE A 90 -3.47 6.80 -0.08
C PHE A 90 -3.39 5.46 0.64
N GLY A 91 -2.17 5.01 0.96
CA GLY A 91 -1.95 3.72 1.61
C GLY A 91 -2.59 3.64 2.99
N GLU A 92 -2.39 4.67 3.82
CA GLU A 92 -2.97 4.76 5.15
C GLU A 92 -4.50 4.90 5.09
N SER A 93 -5.02 5.77 4.21
CA SER A 93 -6.47 5.99 4.07
C SER A 93 -7.20 4.74 3.62
N ALA A 94 -6.61 3.94 2.73
CA ALA A 94 -7.19 2.69 2.27
C ALA A 94 -7.27 1.64 3.40
N VAL A 95 -6.20 1.45 4.18
CA VAL A 95 -6.21 0.50 5.32
C VAL A 95 -7.13 0.98 6.44
N ASN A 96 -7.15 2.29 6.71
CA ASN A 96 -8.04 2.90 7.70
C ASN A 96 -9.48 3.10 7.21
N LYS A 97 -9.85 2.55 6.03
CA LYS A 97 -11.20 2.60 5.45
C LYS A 97 -11.78 4.01 5.36
N ARG A 98 -10.94 5.03 5.10
CA ARG A 98 -11.37 6.42 4.87
C ARG A 98 -12.10 6.58 3.53
N PHE A 99 -11.87 5.66 2.59
CA PHE A 99 -12.62 5.50 1.36
C PHE A 99 -12.67 4.03 0.96
N LYS A 100 -13.62 3.69 0.08
CA LYS A 100 -13.71 2.41 -0.60
C LYS A 100 -13.92 2.65 -2.10
N ILE A 101 -13.39 1.76 -2.92
CA ILE A 101 -13.71 1.67 -4.35
C ILE A 101 -14.55 0.41 -4.53
N THR A 102 -15.76 0.57 -5.08
CA THR A 102 -16.70 -0.53 -5.37
C THR A 102 -16.27 -1.32 -6.61
N ALA A 103 -16.92 -2.46 -6.90
CA ALA A 103 -16.54 -3.34 -8.00
C ALA A 103 -16.68 -2.69 -9.39
N ASP A 104 -17.61 -1.75 -9.53
CA ASP A 104 -17.83 -0.90 -10.72
C ASP A 104 -16.89 0.31 -10.79
N GLY A 105 -16.01 0.49 -9.80
CA GLY A 105 -15.03 1.58 -9.77
C GLY A 105 -15.49 2.86 -9.09
N THR A 106 -16.71 2.91 -8.54
CA THR A 106 -17.22 4.08 -7.83
C THR A 106 -16.47 4.33 -6.52
N LEU A 107 -16.06 5.58 -6.29
CA LEU A 107 -15.42 6.01 -5.05
C LEU A 107 -16.47 6.34 -3.98
N GLN A 108 -16.41 5.66 -2.84
CA GLN A 108 -17.27 5.88 -1.68
C GLN A 108 -16.42 6.37 -0.50
N PRO A 109 -16.43 7.67 -0.18
CA PRO A 109 -15.72 8.21 0.97
C PRO A 109 -16.49 7.90 2.28
N THR A 110 -15.75 7.68 3.35
CA THR A 110 -16.31 7.54 4.71
C THR A 110 -16.29 8.90 5.38
N TRP A 111 -17.26 9.75 5.07
CA TRP A 111 -17.43 11.03 5.76
C TRP A 111 -17.92 10.81 7.20
N SER A 112 -17.61 11.77 8.08
CA SER A 112 -18.24 11.87 9.40
C SER A 112 -19.75 11.82 9.25
N THR A 113 -20.42 10.93 9.99
CA THR A 113 -21.89 10.86 10.07
C THR A 113 -22.50 12.04 10.84
N GLU A 114 -21.71 12.91 11.45
CA GLU A 114 -22.20 14.20 11.93
C GLU A 114 -22.16 15.22 10.79
N CYS A 115 -23.31 15.42 10.14
CA CYS A 115 -23.68 16.76 9.71
C CYS A 115 -23.98 17.55 10.99
N ARG A 116 -23.08 18.47 11.38
CA ARG A 116 -23.43 19.58 12.28
C ARG A 116 -23.62 20.83 11.45
#